data_AF-A0AAD3DP66-F1
#
_entry.id   AF-A0AAD3DP66-F1
#
_cell.length_a   1.000
_cell.length_b   1.000
_cell.length_c   1.000
_cell.angle_alpha   90.00
_cell.angle_beta   90.00
_cell.angle_gamma   90.00
#
_symmetry.space_group_name_H-M   'P 1'
#
loop_
_entity.id
_entity.type
_entity.pdbx_description
1 polymer ?
#
loop_
_entity_poly.entity_id
_entity_poly.type
_entity_poly.pdbx_seq_one_letter_code
_entity_poly.pdbx_strand_id
1 'polypeptide(L)'
;MEWLLQLGPEDALEGHLLLPALQSAAEGCDLVTLQRLAGRQQDTWQLDSWHNTFVLAAAAGSPTPDWQAKVEWLEAQGVPRAAPAYHRAVACPDALDRMRWLRDRGYPLHKKVVLWAARAGSRDALAFLLSEGMAPEEYSIRGVAGGGHLAALQLLRDHGCPMDEATVASAARAGHLHVVVWLVEALGDELLQEKSVCTAAMESGNLELLRWLRERGWPWGTDAFTQAAAAGCEEVLEWLVEQGCPMEENGWPYEVAASNGDMATLRCLRRLGCPWGPHGWLFAKCVARCCRLPVLSW
;
A
#
# COMPACT_ATOMS: atom_id res chain seq x y z
N MET A 1 1.95 23.47 -3.43
CA MET A 1 3.38 23.57 -3.78
C MET A 1 3.77 24.96 -4.25
N GLU A 2 2.88 25.75 -4.87
CA GLU A 2 3.16 27.17 -5.22
C GLU A 2 3.48 28.08 -4.02
N TRP A 3 2.95 27.76 -2.83
CA TRP A 3 3.22 28.56 -1.62
C TRP A 3 4.72 28.55 -1.21
N LEU A 4 5.45 27.46 -1.49
CA LEU A 4 6.91 27.38 -1.23
C LEU A 4 7.70 28.32 -2.16
N LEU A 5 7.16 28.64 -3.32
CA LEU A 5 7.72 29.61 -4.28
C LEU A 5 7.39 31.07 -3.91
N GLN A 6 6.44 31.29 -2.98
CA GLN A 6 6.02 32.60 -2.50
C GLN A 6 6.74 33.06 -1.20
N LEU A 7 7.56 32.19 -0.59
CA LEU A 7 8.35 32.53 0.60
C LEU A 7 9.48 33.52 0.27
N GLY A 8 9.58 34.58 1.07
CA GLY A 8 10.54 35.66 0.91
C GLY A 8 11.98 35.21 1.16
N PRO A 9 12.98 36.03 0.80
CA PRO A 9 14.40 35.71 0.98
C PRO A 9 14.85 35.57 2.45
N GLU A 10 14.04 36.00 3.43
CA GLU A 10 14.34 35.91 4.87
C GLU A 10 13.58 34.79 5.60
N ASP A 11 12.68 34.08 4.92
CA ASP A 11 11.87 33.02 5.54
C ASP A 11 12.67 31.70 5.60
N ALA A 12 13.48 31.54 6.64
CA ALA A 12 14.12 30.26 6.92
C ALA A 12 13.05 29.21 7.29
N LEU A 13 13.00 28.10 6.57
CA LEU A 13 12.18 26.95 6.96
C LEU A 13 12.62 26.45 8.34
N GLU A 14 11.67 26.19 9.23
CA GLU A 14 11.95 25.51 10.49
C GLU A 14 12.67 24.18 10.21
N GLY A 15 13.68 23.84 11.01
CA GLY A 15 14.60 22.73 10.70
C GLY A 15 13.94 21.37 10.44
N HIS A 16 12.74 21.13 10.98
CA HIS A 16 11.98 19.90 10.75
C HIS A 16 11.24 19.85 9.40
N LEU A 17 11.01 21.01 8.76
CA LEU A 17 10.37 21.13 7.44
C LEU A 17 11.38 21.13 6.28
N LEU A 18 12.66 21.34 6.59
CA LEU A 18 13.72 21.46 5.58
C LEU A 18 13.88 20.16 4.76
N LEU A 19 14.01 19.01 5.42
CA LEU A 19 14.20 17.74 4.73
C LEU A 19 12.99 17.35 3.84
N PRO A 20 11.73 17.42 4.31
CA PRO A 20 10.57 17.20 3.45
C PRO A 20 10.49 18.17 2.26
N ALA A 21 10.84 19.45 2.45
CA ALA A 21 10.84 20.44 1.39
C ALA A 21 11.89 20.12 0.31
N LEU A 22 13.09 19.74 0.71
CA LEU A 22 14.16 19.33 -0.20
C LEU A 22 13.83 18.05 -0.96
N GLN A 23 13.26 17.04 -0.29
CA GLN A 23 12.79 15.83 -0.97
C GLN A 23 11.72 16.16 -2.02
N SER A 24 10.75 17.01 -1.65
CA SER A 24 9.67 17.42 -2.56
C SER A 24 10.20 18.23 -3.75
N ALA A 25 11.19 19.12 -3.52
CA ALA A 25 11.83 19.88 -4.59
C ALA A 25 12.68 18.99 -5.50
N ALA A 26 13.44 18.05 -4.94
CA ALA A 26 14.25 17.10 -5.70
C ALA A 26 13.40 16.19 -6.59
N GLU A 27 12.23 15.79 -6.09
CA GLU A 27 11.25 15.01 -6.84
C GLU A 27 10.54 15.86 -7.91
N GLY A 28 9.92 16.98 -7.55
CA GLY A 28 8.95 17.66 -8.40
C GLY A 28 9.42 18.90 -9.15
N CYS A 29 10.55 19.51 -8.76
CA CYS A 29 11.01 20.79 -9.32
C CYS A 29 12.29 20.62 -10.15
N ASP A 30 12.62 21.58 -11.01
CA ASP A 30 13.90 21.57 -11.73
C ASP A 30 15.11 21.73 -10.78
N LEU A 31 16.30 21.43 -11.30
CA LEU A 31 17.57 21.54 -10.59
C LEU A 31 17.82 22.95 -10.08
N VAL A 32 17.46 23.97 -10.86
CA VAL A 32 17.64 25.38 -10.47
C VAL A 32 16.82 25.71 -9.20
N THR A 33 15.59 25.24 -9.13
CA THR A 33 14.73 25.41 -7.94
C THR A 33 15.28 24.66 -6.74
N LEU A 34 15.73 23.41 -6.94
CA LEU A 34 16.37 22.63 -5.88
C LEU A 34 17.63 23.33 -5.33
N GLN A 35 18.50 23.82 -6.22
CA GLN A 35 19.71 24.55 -5.86
C GLN A 35 19.41 25.84 -5.11
N ARG A 36 18.40 26.60 -5.54
CA ARG A 36 17.95 27.81 -4.82
C ARG A 36 17.47 27.48 -3.41
N LEU A 37 16.68 26.42 -3.26
CA LEU A 37 16.17 26.00 -1.96
C LEU A 37 17.30 25.54 -1.03
N ALA A 38 18.25 24.77 -1.54
CA ALA A 38 19.41 24.32 -0.78
C ALA A 38 20.38 25.46 -0.44
N GLY A 39 20.62 26.39 -1.36
CA GLY A 39 21.51 27.55 -1.17
C GLY A 39 21.02 28.54 -0.12
N ARG A 40 19.70 28.64 0.09
CA ARG A 40 19.09 29.43 1.20
C ARG A 40 19.39 28.85 2.59
N GLN A 41 19.96 27.66 2.66
CA GLN A 41 20.09 26.83 3.86
C GLN A 41 21.55 26.39 4.05
N GLN A 42 22.51 27.13 3.48
CA GLN A 42 23.93 26.76 3.48
C GLN A 42 24.53 26.57 4.88
N ASP A 43 24.02 27.29 5.89
CA ASP A 43 24.43 27.14 7.30
C ASP A 43 23.73 25.98 8.03
N THR A 44 22.59 25.50 7.52
CA THR A 44 21.76 24.41 8.09
C THR A 44 21.89 23.10 7.31
N TRP A 45 22.57 23.11 6.15
CA TRP A 45 22.95 21.93 5.36
C TRP A 45 24.08 21.12 6.05
N GLN A 46 23.88 20.82 7.32
CA GLN A 46 24.61 19.82 8.11
C GLN A 46 23.71 18.62 8.42
N LEU A 47 22.80 18.30 7.49
CA LEU A 47 22.04 17.06 7.60
C LEU A 47 23.03 15.90 7.48
N ASP A 48 22.92 14.93 8.37
CA ASP A 48 23.81 13.78 8.38
C ASP A 48 23.81 13.06 7.02
N SER A 49 24.90 12.35 6.76
CA SER A 49 25.11 11.65 5.48
C SER A 49 23.97 10.71 5.09
N TRP A 50 23.15 10.25 6.05
CA TRP A 50 22.07 9.31 5.83
C TRP A 50 20.79 9.99 5.34
N HIS A 51 20.35 11.08 5.97
CA HIS A 51 19.12 11.79 5.56
C HIS A 51 19.21 12.34 4.13
N ASN A 52 20.41 12.77 3.73
CA ASN A 52 20.66 13.27 2.38
C ASN A 52 20.50 12.17 1.31
N THR A 53 20.64 10.88 1.66
CA THR A 53 20.39 9.78 0.72
C THR A 53 18.92 9.70 0.28
N PHE A 54 17.98 10.18 1.10
CA PHE A 54 16.57 10.23 0.72
C PHE A 54 16.26 11.38 -0.26
N VAL A 55 16.97 12.50 -0.16
CA VAL A 55 16.88 13.59 -1.16
C VAL A 55 17.46 13.11 -2.50
N LEU A 56 18.56 12.37 -2.46
CA LEU A 56 19.13 11.74 -3.66
C LEU A 56 18.19 10.69 -4.25
N ALA A 57 17.53 9.88 -3.43
CA ALA A 57 16.49 8.96 -3.90
C ALA A 57 15.32 9.70 -4.56
N ALA A 58 14.89 10.84 -4.02
CA ALA A 58 13.86 11.70 -4.62
C ALA A 58 14.31 12.27 -5.98
N ALA A 59 15.56 12.74 -6.08
CA ALA A 59 16.14 13.16 -7.36
C ALA A 59 16.19 12.01 -8.37
N ALA A 60 16.69 10.84 -7.97
CA ALA A 60 16.78 9.65 -8.83
C ALA A 60 15.41 9.13 -9.29
N GLY A 61 14.35 9.35 -8.50
CA GLY A 61 12.96 9.04 -8.87
C GLY A 61 12.20 10.18 -9.54
N SER A 62 12.85 11.31 -9.82
CA SER A 62 12.17 12.49 -10.34
C SER A 62 11.62 12.25 -11.76
N PRO A 63 10.35 12.62 -12.05
CA PRO A 63 9.76 12.51 -13.38
C PRO A 63 10.27 13.58 -14.36
N THR A 64 10.99 14.58 -13.87
CA THR A 64 11.58 15.65 -14.71
C THR A 64 12.80 15.13 -15.49
N PRO A 65 13.08 15.67 -16.69
CA PRO A 65 14.17 15.18 -17.55
C PRO A 65 15.57 15.46 -16.99
N ASP A 66 15.72 16.39 -16.05
CA ASP A 66 16.99 16.78 -15.42
C ASP A 66 17.31 15.95 -14.16
N TRP A 67 16.63 14.83 -13.92
CA TRP A 67 16.84 13.96 -12.76
C TRP A 67 18.31 13.53 -12.59
N GLN A 68 19.01 13.24 -13.70
CA GLN A 68 20.45 12.88 -13.68
C GLN A 68 21.29 14.05 -13.15
N ALA A 69 21.03 15.26 -13.64
CA ALA A 69 21.75 16.47 -13.22
C ALA A 69 21.53 16.77 -11.74
N LYS A 70 20.34 16.47 -11.19
CA LYS A 70 20.07 16.57 -9.75
C LYS A 70 20.87 15.57 -8.93
N VAL A 71 20.93 14.32 -9.37
CA VAL A 71 21.74 13.29 -8.70
C VAL A 71 23.22 13.69 -8.72
N GLU A 72 23.73 14.14 -9.87
CA GLU A 72 25.12 14.60 -10.00
C GLU A 72 25.44 15.81 -9.12
N TRP A 73 24.53 16.77 -9.05
CA TRP A 73 24.68 17.92 -8.16
C TRP A 73 24.71 17.49 -6.68
N LEU A 74 23.82 16.58 -6.25
CA LEU A 74 23.82 16.04 -4.89
C LEU A 74 25.09 15.25 -4.57
N GLU A 75 25.61 14.47 -5.52
CA GLU A 75 26.92 13.82 -5.38
C GLU A 75 28.04 14.85 -5.15
N ALA A 76 28.01 15.97 -5.88
CA ALA A 76 28.98 17.06 -5.71
C ALA A 76 28.84 17.77 -4.35
N GLN A 77 27.68 17.71 -3.70
CA GLN A 77 27.49 18.18 -2.33
C GLN A 77 27.98 17.17 -1.27
N GLY A 78 28.61 16.06 -1.68
CA GLY A 78 29.16 15.04 -0.79
C GLY A 78 28.13 14.01 -0.30
N VAL A 79 26.94 13.93 -0.90
CA VAL A 79 25.96 12.91 -0.57
C VAL A 79 26.50 11.53 -0.99
N PRO A 80 26.56 10.52 -0.10
CA PRO A 80 27.17 9.24 -0.42
C PRO A 80 26.30 8.45 -1.41
N ARG A 81 26.96 7.71 -2.30
CA ARG A 81 26.32 6.73 -3.18
C ARG A 81 25.83 5.55 -2.34
N ALA A 82 24.51 5.45 -2.17
CA ALA A 82 23.91 4.46 -1.31
C ALA A 82 22.70 3.80 -1.97
N ALA A 83 22.41 2.56 -1.55
CA ALA A 83 21.30 1.77 -2.07
C ALA A 83 19.94 2.49 -2.06
N PRO A 84 19.59 3.38 -1.10
CA PRO A 84 18.33 4.13 -1.13
C PRO A 84 18.08 4.92 -2.42
N ALA A 85 19.11 5.26 -3.20
CA ALA A 85 18.96 5.88 -4.52
C ALA A 85 18.00 5.12 -5.46
N TYR A 86 17.99 3.79 -5.35
CA TYR A 86 17.12 2.93 -6.16
C TYR A 86 15.64 2.99 -5.73
N HIS A 87 15.34 3.36 -4.48
CA HIS A 87 14.01 3.20 -3.86
C HIS A 87 12.87 3.80 -4.70
N ARG A 88 13.07 5.03 -5.22
CA ARG A 88 12.07 5.69 -6.07
C ARG A 88 12.34 5.48 -7.56
N ALA A 89 13.60 5.29 -7.95
CA ALA A 89 13.97 5.02 -9.34
C ALA A 89 13.32 3.75 -9.90
N VAL A 90 13.19 2.69 -9.08
CA VAL A 90 12.56 1.42 -9.50
C VAL A 90 11.06 1.53 -9.78
N ALA A 91 10.41 2.59 -9.31
CA ALA A 91 8.99 2.86 -9.55
C ALA A 91 8.74 3.74 -10.79
N CYS A 92 9.80 4.25 -11.44
CA CYS A 92 9.67 5.05 -12.64
C CYS A 92 9.37 4.18 -13.87
N PRO A 93 8.68 4.71 -14.90
CA PRO A 93 8.44 3.98 -16.16
C PRO A 93 9.73 3.52 -16.86
N ASP A 94 10.82 4.27 -16.71
CA ASP A 94 12.16 4.03 -17.22
C ASP A 94 13.10 3.40 -16.17
N ALA A 95 12.54 2.65 -15.20
CA ALA A 95 13.27 2.09 -14.07
C ALA A 95 14.57 1.35 -14.46
N LEU A 96 14.54 0.54 -15.52
CA LEU A 96 15.72 -0.21 -15.96
C LEU A 96 16.89 0.71 -16.36
N ASP A 97 16.60 1.79 -17.08
CA ASP A 97 17.62 2.74 -17.52
C ASP A 97 18.20 3.52 -16.34
N ARG A 98 17.34 3.95 -15.40
CA ARG A 98 17.77 4.60 -14.16
C ARG A 98 18.65 3.69 -13.32
N MET A 99 18.28 2.41 -13.22
CA MET A 99 19.04 1.44 -12.45
C MET A 99 20.41 1.18 -13.06
N ARG A 100 20.49 0.99 -14.37
CA ARG A 100 21.77 0.83 -15.10
C ARG A 100 22.65 2.05 -14.91
N TRP A 101 22.11 3.25 -15.09
CA TRP A 101 22.83 4.49 -14.89
C TRP A 101 23.40 4.63 -13.47
N LEU A 102 22.60 4.31 -12.44
CA LEU A 102 23.09 4.29 -11.05
C LEU A 102 24.16 3.20 -10.85
N ARG A 103 23.97 2.00 -11.41
CA ARG A 103 24.94 0.89 -11.27
C ARG A 103 26.29 1.22 -11.90
N ASP A 104 26.29 1.86 -13.06
CA ASP A 104 27.49 2.28 -13.80
C ASP A 104 28.29 3.33 -13.01
N ARG A 105 27.62 4.14 -12.18
CA ARG A 105 28.24 5.10 -11.27
C ARG A 105 28.72 4.48 -9.95
N GLY A 106 28.55 3.16 -9.77
CA GLY A 106 29.00 2.44 -8.58
C GLY A 106 28.07 2.57 -7.38
N TYR A 107 26.78 2.84 -7.60
CA TYR A 107 25.79 2.70 -6.51
C TYR A 107 25.68 1.23 -6.09
N PRO A 108 25.74 0.93 -4.78
CA PRO A 108 25.72 -0.45 -4.32
C PRO A 108 24.32 -1.05 -4.44
N LEU A 109 24.23 -2.23 -5.04
CA LEU A 109 23.03 -3.07 -4.96
C LEU A 109 22.97 -3.75 -3.59
N HIS A 110 21.77 -3.80 -3.02
CA HIS A 110 21.49 -4.52 -1.78
C HIS A 110 20.15 -5.21 -1.92
N LYS A 111 19.93 -6.29 -1.18
CA LYS A 111 18.69 -7.11 -1.23
C LYS A 111 17.38 -6.31 -1.08
N LYS A 112 17.40 -5.17 -0.37
CA LYS A 112 16.25 -4.25 -0.27
C LYS A 112 15.81 -3.67 -1.63
N VAL A 113 16.71 -3.56 -2.61
CA VAL A 113 16.37 -3.07 -3.96
C VAL A 113 15.45 -4.05 -4.68
N VAL A 114 15.64 -5.36 -4.47
CA VAL A 114 14.74 -6.41 -4.99
C VAL A 114 13.33 -6.24 -4.44
N LEU A 115 13.23 -6.03 -3.11
CA LEU A 115 11.97 -5.77 -2.43
C LEU A 115 11.26 -4.52 -2.99
N TRP A 116 12.00 -3.43 -3.21
CA TRP A 116 11.42 -2.20 -3.76
C TRP A 116 10.95 -2.36 -5.20
N ALA A 117 11.74 -3.00 -6.06
CA ALA A 117 11.35 -3.27 -7.45
C ALA A 117 10.11 -4.15 -7.51
N ALA A 118 10.03 -5.18 -6.66
CA ALA A 118 8.89 -6.07 -6.58
C ALA A 118 7.64 -5.33 -6.08
N ARG A 119 7.75 -4.51 -5.02
CA ARG A 119 6.64 -3.68 -4.51
C ARG A 119 6.20 -2.57 -5.45
N ALA A 120 7.07 -2.11 -6.33
CA ALA A 120 6.73 -1.16 -7.38
C ALA A 120 6.09 -1.84 -8.60
N GLY A 121 6.06 -3.18 -8.64
CA GLY A 121 5.57 -3.94 -9.78
C GLY A 121 6.45 -3.86 -11.03
N SER A 122 7.67 -3.38 -10.88
CA SER A 122 8.59 -3.14 -11.99
C SER A 122 9.27 -4.45 -12.38
N ARG A 123 8.62 -5.20 -13.28
CA ARG A 123 9.10 -6.51 -13.75
C ARG A 123 10.51 -6.45 -14.33
N ASP A 124 10.81 -5.45 -15.14
CA ASP A 124 12.10 -5.35 -15.83
C ASP A 124 13.24 -5.02 -14.86
N ALA A 125 12.98 -4.12 -13.90
CA ALA A 125 13.88 -3.85 -12.78
C ALA A 125 14.13 -5.11 -11.94
N LEU A 126 13.07 -5.86 -11.63
CA LEU A 126 13.17 -7.09 -10.87
C LEU A 126 13.96 -8.17 -11.62
N ALA A 127 13.68 -8.38 -12.91
CA ALA A 127 14.39 -9.33 -13.76
C ALA A 127 15.89 -9.00 -13.87
N PHE A 128 16.23 -7.71 -14.00
CA PHE A 128 17.61 -7.24 -13.97
C PHE A 128 18.31 -7.62 -12.66
N LEU A 129 17.68 -7.34 -11.51
CA LEU A 129 18.27 -7.66 -10.20
C LEU A 129 18.49 -9.16 -10.00
N LEU A 130 17.53 -9.99 -10.42
CA LEU A 130 17.65 -11.44 -10.34
C LEU A 130 18.78 -11.96 -11.25
N SER A 131 18.96 -11.36 -12.44
CA SER A 131 20.07 -11.70 -13.35
C SER A 131 21.45 -11.33 -12.81
N GLU A 132 21.54 -10.31 -11.94
CA GLU A 132 22.76 -9.94 -11.21
C GLU A 132 23.03 -10.87 -10.00
N GLY A 133 22.25 -11.93 -9.82
CA GLY A 133 22.41 -12.92 -8.75
C GLY A 133 21.82 -12.49 -7.39
N MET A 134 21.00 -11.44 -7.37
CA MET A 134 20.33 -11.02 -6.14
C MET A 134 19.20 -11.97 -5.79
N ALA A 135 19.32 -12.72 -4.69
CA ALA A 135 18.26 -13.61 -4.25
C ALA A 135 17.06 -12.83 -3.68
N PRO A 136 15.82 -13.19 -4.06
CA PRO A 136 14.62 -12.64 -3.44
C PRO A 136 14.45 -13.18 -2.01
N GLU A 137 14.06 -12.32 -1.06
CA GLU A 137 13.71 -12.74 0.30
C GLU A 137 12.20 -13.06 0.41
N GLU A 138 11.87 -14.04 1.27
CA GLU A 138 10.50 -14.52 1.55
C GLU A 138 9.52 -13.41 1.95
N TYR A 139 9.98 -12.39 2.69
CA TYR A 139 9.14 -11.29 3.19
C TYR A 139 8.62 -10.33 2.11
N SER A 140 9.08 -10.47 0.85
CA SER A 140 8.67 -9.60 -0.25
C SER A 140 7.29 -9.93 -0.80
N ILE A 141 6.88 -11.20 -0.78
CA ILE A 141 5.86 -11.70 -1.70
C ILE A 141 4.44 -11.22 -1.38
N ARG A 142 4.11 -11.09 -0.09
CA ARG A 142 2.80 -10.59 0.38
C ARG A 142 2.55 -9.14 -0.04
N GLY A 143 3.60 -8.31 -0.01
CA GLY A 143 3.50 -6.92 -0.45
C GLY A 143 3.30 -6.78 -1.95
N VAL A 144 3.92 -7.68 -2.73
CA VAL A 144 3.73 -7.75 -4.20
C VAL A 144 2.32 -8.22 -4.54
N ALA A 145 1.81 -9.21 -3.80
CA ALA A 145 0.46 -9.72 -3.94
C ALA A 145 -0.60 -8.67 -3.58
N GLY A 146 -0.43 -7.98 -2.45
CA GLY A 146 -1.28 -6.86 -2.06
C GLY A 146 -1.17 -5.62 -2.96
N GLY A 147 -0.14 -5.52 -3.80
CA GLY A 147 -0.02 -4.49 -4.85
C GLY A 147 -0.57 -4.92 -6.21
N GLY A 148 -1.03 -6.17 -6.35
CA GLY A 148 -1.63 -6.66 -7.59
C GLY A 148 -0.62 -6.93 -8.71
N HIS A 149 0.67 -6.99 -8.39
CA HIS A 149 1.76 -7.07 -9.37
C HIS A 149 2.01 -8.52 -9.84
N LEU A 150 1.04 -9.07 -10.57
CA LEU A 150 1.05 -10.46 -11.03
C LEU A 150 2.35 -10.87 -11.75
N ALA A 151 2.86 -10.03 -12.66
CA ALA A 151 4.05 -10.36 -13.43
C ALA A 151 5.33 -10.42 -12.56
N ALA A 152 5.38 -9.63 -11.48
CA ALA A 152 6.46 -9.72 -10.50
C ALA A 152 6.32 -10.99 -9.64
N LEU A 153 5.10 -11.36 -9.24
CA LEU A 153 4.85 -12.62 -8.51
C LEU A 153 5.27 -13.86 -9.32
N GLN A 154 4.89 -13.91 -10.60
CA GLN A 154 5.29 -15.00 -11.50
C GLN A 154 6.81 -15.13 -11.56
N LEU A 155 7.51 -14.01 -11.75
CA LEU A 155 8.96 -13.99 -11.79
C LEU A 155 9.60 -14.46 -10.47
N LEU A 156 9.07 -14.03 -9.32
CA LEU A 156 9.54 -14.49 -8.00
C LEU A 156 9.31 -15.99 -7.79
N ARG A 157 8.17 -16.51 -8.24
CA ARG A 157 7.85 -17.95 -8.18
C ARG A 157 8.83 -18.78 -9.00
N ASP A 158 9.16 -18.33 -10.22
CA ASP A 158 10.11 -19.01 -11.10
C ASP A 158 11.52 -19.07 -10.48
N HIS A 159 11.83 -18.16 -9.55
CA HIS A 159 13.08 -18.13 -8.79
C HIS A 159 12.97 -18.83 -7.41
N GLY A 160 11.91 -19.62 -7.19
CA GLY A 160 11.77 -20.48 -6.02
C GLY A 160 11.24 -19.77 -4.76
N CYS A 161 10.65 -18.57 -4.88
CA CYS A 161 9.97 -17.97 -3.73
C CYS A 161 8.70 -18.75 -3.38
N PRO A 162 8.56 -19.25 -2.13
CA PRO A 162 7.35 -19.93 -1.70
C PRO A 162 6.17 -18.96 -1.63
N MET A 163 4.99 -19.44 -2.00
CA MET A 163 3.72 -18.74 -1.86
C MET A 163 2.83 -19.56 -0.93
N ASP A 164 2.27 -18.89 0.07
CA ASP A 164 1.46 -19.46 1.16
C ASP A 164 0.04 -18.87 1.17
N GLU A 165 -0.85 -19.37 2.05
CA GLU A 165 -2.20 -18.82 2.19
C GLU A 165 -2.20 -17.32 2.54
N ALA A 166 -1.17 -16.85 3.25
CA ALA A 166 -1.05 -15.44 3.61
C ALA A 166 -0.74 -14.56 2.38
N THR A 167 -0.06 -15.08 1.37
CA THR A 167 0.15 -14.41 0.08
C THR A 167 -1.18 -14.23 -0.65
N VAL A 168 -2.03 -15.26 -0.67
CA VAL A 168 -3.39 -15.19 -1.23
C VAL A 168 -4.25 -14.20 -0.45
N ALA A 169 -4.24 -14.27 0.88
CA ALA A 169 -4.99 -13.36 1.74
C ALA A 169 -4.57 -11.89 1.55
N SER A 170 -3.29 -11.60 1.31
CA SER A 170 -2.85 -10.24 0.98
C SER A 170 -3.40 -9.73 -0.35
N ALA A 171 -3.42 -10.55 -1.41
CA ALA A 171 -4.04 -10.18 -2.68
C ALA A 171 -5.57 -10.03 -2.56
N ALA A 172 -6.21 -10.95 -1.83
CA ALA A 172 -7.64 -10.94 -1.59
C ALA A 172 -8.07 -9.68 -0.84
N ARG A 173 -7.38 -9.31 0.26
CA ARG A 173 -7.66 -8.09 1.05
C ARG A 173 -7.54 -6.83 0.21
N ALA A 174 -6.59 -6.79 -0.72
CA ALA A 174 -6.42 -5.67 -1.65
C ALA A 174 -7.41 -5.71 -2.84
N GLY A 175 -8.25 -6.73 -2.94
CA GLY A 175 -9.25 -6.87 -4.00
C GLY A 175 -8.65 -7.24 -5.37
N HIS A 176 -7.43 -7.77 -5.43
CA HIS A 176 -6.76 -8.10 -6.69
C HIS A 176 -7.17 -9.49 -7.21
N LEU A 177 -8.39 -9.59 -7.75
CA LEU A 177 -8.97 -10.84 -8.25
C LEU A 177 -8.05 -11.60 -9.21
N HIS A 178 -7.42 -10.92 -10.17
CA HIS A 178 -6.51 -11.54 -11.15
C HIS A 178 -5.31 -12.24 -10.49
N VAL A 179 -4.80 -11.70 -9.38
CA VAL A 179 -3.73 -12.34 -8.59
C VAL A 179 -4.28 -13.52 -7.79
N VAL A 180 -5.45 -13.39 -7.17
CA VAL A 180 -6.07 -14.48 -6.41
C VAL A 180 -6.35 -15.68 -7.32
N VAL A 181 -6.94 -15.45 -8.50
CA VAL A 181 -7.19 -16.48 -9.51
C VAL A 181 -5.91 -17.25 -9.83
N TRP A 182 -4.85 -16.52 -10.18
CA TRP A 182 -3.58 -17.12 -10.54
C TRP A 182 -2.94 -17.90 -9.38
N LEU A 183 -2.98 -17.37 -8.16
CA LEU A 183 -2.43 -18.05 -6.98
C LEU A 183 -3.18 -19.35 -6.68
N VAL A 184 -4.51 -19.34 -6.76
CA VAL A 184 -5.35 -20.50 -6.49
C VAL A 184 -5.18 -21.57 -7.56
N GLU A 185 -5.14 -21.19 -8.84
CA GLU A 185 -4.84 -22.13 -9.93
C GLU A 185 -3.48 -22.83 -9.75
N ALA A 186 -2.52 -22.13 -9.16
CA ALA A 186 -1.16 -22.61 -9.08
C ALA A 186 -0.80 -23.26 -7.73
N LEU A 187 -1.62 -23.09 -6.68
CA LEU A 187 -1.41 -23.68 -5.36
C LEU A 187 -2.52 -24.67 -4.94
N GLY A 188 -3.69 -24.60 -5.58
CA GLY A 188 -4.84 -25.47 -5.33
C GLY A 188 -6.04 -24.75 -4.71
N ASP A 189 -7.24 -25.27 -4.97
CA ASP A 189 -8.51 -24.71 -4.49
C ASP A 189 -8.72 -24.86 -2.98
N GLU A 190 -7.94 -25.71 -2.30
CA GLU A 190 -8.01 -25.90 -0.83
C GLU A 190 -7.79 -24.57 -0.07
N LEU A 191 -6.99 -23.67 -0.64
CA LEU A 191 -6.73 -22.34 -0.09
C LEU A 191 -7.98 -21.45 0.00
N LEU A 192 -9.04 -21.76 -0.77
CA LEU A 192 -10.30 -21.01 -0.69
C LEU A 192 -11.08 -21.31 0.58
N GLN A 193 -10.80 -22.42 1.25
CA GLN A 193 -11.42 -22.80 2.52
C GLN A 193 -10.68 -22.20 3.72
N GLU A 194 -9.49 -21.64 3.51
CA GLU A 194 -8.71 -21.03 4.57
C GLU A 194 -9.37 -19.77 5.10
N LYS A 195 -9.66 -19.76 6.41
CA LYS A 195 -10.36 -18.65 7.07
C LYS A 195 -9.68 -17.30 6.82
N SER A 196 -8.36 -17.27 6.68
CA SER A 196 -7.59 -16.05 6.39
C SER A 196 -7.93 -15.45 5.03
N VAL A 197 -8.09 -16.28 3.99
CA VAL A 197 -8.47 -15.87 2.64
C VAL A 197 -9.94 -15.43 2.61
N CYS A 198 -10.81 -16.18 3.30
CA CYS A 198 -12.23 -15.86 3.50
C CYS A 198 -12.43 -14.46 4.09
N THR A 199 -11.82 -14.19 5.24
CA THR A 199 -11.90 -12.90 5.92
C THR A 199 -11.31 -11.80 5.05
N ALA A 200 -10.15 -12.03 4.44
CA ALA A 200 -9.51 -11.05 3.57
C ALA A 200 -10.38 -10.65 2.37
N ALA A 201 -11.03 -11.61 1.71
CA ALA A 201 -11.91 -11.32 0.58
C ALA A 201 -13.13 -10.49 1.00
N MET A 202 -13.70 -10.76 2.18
CA MET A 202 -14.80 -9.95 2.75
C MET A 202 -14.34 -8.53 3.11
N GLU A 203 -13.19 -8.40 3.77
CA GLU A 203 -12.57 -7.11 4.11
C GLU A 203 -12.28 -6.26 2.87
N SER A 204 -12.02 -6.88 1.73
CA SER A 204 -11.71 -6.17 0.49
C SER A 204 -12.90 -5.36 -0.06
N GLY A 205 -14.12 -5.74 0.30
CA GLY A 205 -15.33 -5.17 -0.30
C GLY A 205 -15.50 -5.45 -1.79
N ASN A 206 -14.61 -6.22 -2.42
CA ASN A 206 -14.64 -6.47 -3.86
C ASN A 206 -15.69 -7.54 -4.21
N LEU A 207 -16.85 -7.07 -4.67
CA LEU A 207 -17.98 -7.93 -5.04
C LEU A 207 -17.64 -8.94 -6.15
N GLU A 208 -16.78 -8.58 -7.11
CA GLU A 208 -16.36 -9.50 -8.17
C GLU A 208 -15.55 -10.67 -7.60
N LEU A 209 -14.64 -10.38 -6.66
CA LEU A 209 -13.89 -11.40 -5.94
C LEU A 209 -14.82 -12.34 -5.14
N LEU A 210 -15.80 -11.77 -4.45
CA LEU A 210 -16.76 -12.56 -3.67
C LEU A 210 -17.66 -13.45 -4.53
N ARG A 211 -18.10 -12.95 -5.69
CA ARG A 211 -18.85 -13.75 -6.68
C ARG A 211 -18.01 -14.91 -7.20
N TRP A 212 -16.77 -14.63 -7.57
CA TRP A 212 -15.84 -15.66 -8.05
C TRP A 212 -15.57 -16.74 -6.98
N LEU A 213 -15.40 -16.35 -5.71
CA LEU A 213 -15.29 -17.31 -4.61
C LEU A 213 -16.55 -18.15 -4.47
N ARG A 214 -17.73 -17.51 -4.57
CA ARG A 214 -19.02 -18.18 -4.44
C ARG A 214 -19.24 -19.25 -5.51
N GLU A 215 -18.85 -18.96 -6.76
CA GLU A 215 -18.90 -19.92 -7.87
C GLU A 215 -18.05 -21.17 -7.62
N ARG A 216 -16.97 -21.05 -6.84
CA ARG A 216 -16.08 -22.17 -6.44
C ARG A 216 -16.52 -22.89 -5.17
N GLY A 217 -17.77 -22.69 -4.74
CA GLY A 217 -18.34 -23.41 -3.60
C GLY A 217 -17.86 -22.89 -2.24
N TRP A 218 -17.43 -21.63 -2.18
CA TRP A 218 -17.04 -20.99 -0.93
C TRP A 218 -18.21 -20.96 0.08
N PRO A 219 -18.03 -21.54 1.29
CA PRO A 219 -19.06 -21.54 2.32
C PRO A 219 -19.11 -20.19 3.02
N TRP A 220 -20.32 -19.76 3.39
CA TRP A 220 -20.46 -18.61 4.27
C TRP A 220 -19.80 -18.92 5.61
N GLY A 221 -18.86 -18.08 6.04
CA GLY A 221 -18.48 -18.04 7.46
C GLY A 221 -19.69 -17.62 8.30
N THR A 222 -19.77 -18.08 9.54
CA THR A 222 -20.83 -17.64 10.47
C THR A 222 -20.82 -16.12 10.67
N ASP A 223 -19.62 -15.52 10.59
CA ASP A 223 -19.37 -14.09 10.76
C ASP A 223 -19.34 -13.31 9.42
N ALA A 224 -19.62 -13.93 8.27
CA ALA A 224 -19.46 -13.30 6.96
C ALA A 224 -20.22 -11.95 6.83
N PHE A 225 -21.46 -11.91 7.32
CA PHE A 225 -22.27 -10.68 7.33
C PHE A 225 -21.69 -9.61 8.25
N THR A 226 -21.18 -10.00 9.42
CA THR A 226 -20.51 -9.10 10.37
C THR A 226 -19.21 -8.54 9.80
N GLN A 227 -18.43 -9.34 9.06
CA GLN A 227 -17.20 -8.89 8.38
C GLN A 227 -17.50 -7.89 7.26
N ALA A 228 -18.55 -8.13 6.45
CA ALA A 228 -19.00 -7.16 5.45
C ALA A 228 -19.46 -5.84 6.06
N ALA A 229 -20.13 -5.90 7.22
CA ALA A 229 -20.51 -4.70 7.98
C ALA A 229 -19.28 -3.96 8.55
N ALA A 230 -18.25 -4.68 8.97
CA ALA A 230 -17.00 -4.08 9.43
C ALA A 230 -16.23 -3.39 8.28
N ALA A 231 -16.27 -3.96 7.07
CA ALA A 231 -15.69 -3.38 5.87
C ALA A 231 -16.42 -2.12 5.38
N GLY A 232 -17.70 -1.97 5.74
CA GLY A 232 -18.52 -0.80 5.41
C GLY A 232 -19.02 -0.78 3.96
N CYS A 233 -19.08 -1.94 3.30
CA CYS A 233 -19.46 -2.04 1.89
C CYS A 233 -20.95 -2.39 1.75
N GLU A 234 -21.79 -1.39 1.51
CA GLU A 234 -23.25 -1.56 1.32
C GLU A 234 -23.57 -2.56 0.20
N GLU A 235 -22.86 -2.49 -0.93
CA GLU A 235 -23.06 -3.38 -2.09
C GLU A 235 -22.83 -4.86 -1.74
N VAL A 236 -21.81 -5.13 -0.91
CA VAL A 236 -21.54 -6.50 -0.45
C VAL A 236 -22.62 -6.96 0.52
N LEU A 237 -23.07 -6.10 1.44
CA LEU A 237 -24.16 -6.42 2.37
C LEU A 237 -25.45 -6.76 1.63
N GLU A 238 -25.84 -5.94 0.65
CA GLU A 238 -27.02 -6.18 -0.18
C GLU A 238 -26.91 -7.52 -0.92
N TRP A 239 -25.77 -7.77 -1.57
CA TRP A 239 -25.53 -9.02 -2.26
C TRP A 239 -25.55 -10.23 -1.32
N LEU A 240 -25.00 -10.14 -0.11
CA LEU A 240 -25.05 -11.22 0.88
C LEU A 240 -26.49 -11.58 1.25
N VAL A 241 -27.37 -10.59 1.41
CA VAL A 241 -28.80 -10.84 1.67
C VAL A 241 -29.47 -11.52 0.48
N GLU A 242 -29.20 -11.06 -0.74
CA GLU A 242 -29.73 -11.66 -1.96
C GLU A 242 -29.31 -13.13 -2.11
N GLN A 243 -28.09 -13.47 -1.71
CA GLN A 243 -27.58 -14.84 -1.74
C GLN A 243 -28.03 -15.70 -0.53
N GLY A 244 -28.86 -15.15 0.36
CA GLY A 244 -29.37 -15.84 1.54
C GLY A 244 -28.32 -16.09 2.62
N CYS A 245 -27.30 -15.24 2.73
CA CYS A 245 -26.35 -15.29 3.84
C CYS A 245 -27.11 -15.06 5.16
N PRO A 246 -26.95 -15.93 6.17
CA PRO A 246 -27.60 -15.73 7.46
C PRO A 246 -27.07 -14.46 8.14
N MET A 247 -27.98 -13.73 8.76
CA MET A 247 -27.64 -12.60 9.62
C MET A 247 -27.57 -13.08 11.07
N GLU A 248 -26.49 -12.75 11.76
CA GLU A 248 -26.34 -13.10 13.18
C GLU A 248 -27.34 -12.30 14.04
N GLU A 249 -28.02 -12.96 14.98
CA GLU A 249 -28.95 -12.32 15.91
C GLU A 249 -28.26 -11.68 17.13
N ASN A 250 -26.93 -11.53 17.10
CA ASN A 250 -26.13 -11.01 18.22
C ASN A 250 -26.00 -9.47 18.22
N GLY A 251 -26.40 -8.79 17.13
CA GLY A 251 -26.26 -7.35 16.95
C GLY A 251 -24.83 -6.87 16.66
N TRP A 252 -23.88 -7.78 16.42
CA TRP A 252 -22.49 -7.44 16.09
C TRP A 252 -22.32 -6.59 14.83
N PRO A 253 -23.07 -6.80 13.72
CA PRO A 253 -22.99 -5.93 12.56
C PRO A 253 -23.21 -4.45 12.90
N TYR A 254 -24.17 -4.15 13.78
CA TYR A 254 -24.40 -2.77 14.25
C TYR A 254 -23.28 -2.29 15.18
N GLU A 255 -22.76 -3.15 16.06
CA GLU A 255 -21.68 -2.81 16.98
C GLU A 255 -20.40 -2.38 16.25
N VAL A 256 -20.01 -3.11 15.19
CA VAL A 256 -18.82 -2.81 14.39
C VAL A 256 -18.99 -1.51 13.60
N ALA A 257 -20.13 -1.34 12.92
CA ALA A 257 -20.43 -0.12 12.18
C ALA A 257 -20.50 1.12 13.10
N ALA A 258 -21.08 0.96 14.30
CA ALA A 258 -21.14 2.00 15.32
C ALA A 258 -19.76 2.39 15.87
N SER A 259 -18.90 1.40 16.12
CA SER A 259 -17.53 1.61 16.59
C SER A 259 -16.68 2.35 15.54
N ASN A 260 -16.94 2.10 14.26
CA ASN A 260 -16.29 2.79 13.13
C ASN A 260 -16.88 4.19 12.88
N GLY A 261 -18.04 4.51 13.49
CA GLY A 261 -18.78 5.74 13.21
C GLY A 261 -19.37 5.77 11.79
N ASP A 262 -19.57 4.60 11.18
CA ASP A 262 -20.07 4.44 9.82
C ASP A 262 -21.60 4.49 9.77
N MET A 263 -22.12 5.70 9.63
CA MET A 263 -23.56 5.95 9.55
C MET A 263 -24.20 5.38 8.27
N ALA A 264 -23.43 5.20 7.19
CA ALA A 264 -23.95 4.68 5.94
C ALA A 264 -24.27 3.19 6.10
N THR A 265 -23.31 2.43 6.61
CA THR A 265 -23.49 1.02 6.93
C THR A 265 -24.56 0.78 7.98
N LEU A 266 -24.62 1.59 9.04
CA LEU A 266 -25.70 1.51 10.03
C LEU A 266 -27.09 1.63 9.37
N ARG A 267 -27.30 2.62 8.50
CA ARG A 267 -28.57 2.77 7.75
C ARG A 267 -28.84 1.59 6.82
N CYS A 268 -27.81 1.08 6.16
CA CYS A 268 -27.91 -0.08 5.29
C CYS A 268 -28.35 -1.33 6.07
N LEU A 269 -27.71 -1.64 7.21
CA LEU A 269 -28.10 -2.74 8.09
C LEU A 269 -29.57 -2.65 8.52
N ARG A 270 -30.04 -1.45 8.86
CA ARG A 270 -31.45 -1.21 9.20
C ARG A 270 -32.38 -1.44 8.01
N ARG A 271 -32.01 -0.97 6.81
CA ARG A 271 -32.77 -1.17 5.55
C ARG A 271 -32.88 -2.66 5.21
N LEU A 272 -31.81 -3.42 5.44
CA LEU A 272 -31.74 -4.86 5.19
C LEU A 272 -32.44 -5.71 6.26
N GLY A 273 -32.91 -5.10 7.35
CA GLY A 273 -33.60 -5.82 8.42
C GLY A 273 -32.67 -6.64 9.31
N CYS A 274 -31.39 -6.26 9.41
CA CYS A 274 -30.43 -6.93 10.29
C CYS A 274 -30.95 -6.93 11.74
N PRO A 275 -30.91 -8.05 12.46
CA PRO A 275 -31.30 -8.12 13.87
C PRO A 275 -30.45 -7.21 14.76
N TRP A 276 -31.11 -6.50 15.68
CA TRP A 276 -30.45 -5.59 16.63
C TRP A 276 -29.67 -6.30 17.74
N GLY A 277 -29.92 -7.59 17.92
CA GLY A 277 -29.46 -8.35 19.07
C GLY A 277 -30.19 -8.02 20.37
N PRO A 278 -29.63 -8.43 21.52
CA PRO A 278 -30.27 -8.26 22.81
C PRO A 278 -30.59 -6.79 23.11
N HIS A 279 -31.79 -6.53 23.64
CA HIS A 279 -32.26 -5.17 23.88
C HIS A 279 -31.29 -4.38 24.77
N GLY A 280 -30.89 -3.17 24.33
CA GLY A 280 -29.96 -2.30 25.04
C GLY A 280 -28.47 -2.68 24.93
N TRP A 281 -28.12 -3.81 24.28
CA TRP A 281 -26.73 -4.24 24.08
C TRP A 281 -25.93 -3.21 23.29
N LEU A 282 -26.42 -2.83 22.11
CA LEU A 282 -25.76 -1.89 21.22
C LEU A 282 -25.49 -0.55 21.92
N PHE A 283 -26.50 -0.01 22.61
CA PHE A 283 -26.35 1.23 23.37
C PHE A 283 -25.27 1.12 24.46
N ALA A 284 -25.30 0.06 25.28
CA ALA A 284 -24.30 -0.16 26.33
C ALA A 284 -22.88 -0.27 25.76
N LYS A 285 -22.72 -0.95 24.62
CA LYS A 285 -21.42 -1.07 23.93
C LYS A 285 -20.94 0.25 23.33
N CYS A 286 -21.82 0.99 22.68
CA CYS A 286 -21.49 2.30 22.13
C CYS A 286 -21.04 3.28 23.21
N VAL A 287 -21.70 3.27 24.38
CA VAL A 287 -21.28 4.07 25.54
C VAL A 287 -19.92 3.60 26.05
N ALA A 288 -19.72 2.29 26.25
CA ALA A 288 -18.47 1.73 26.75
C ALA A 288 -17.26 1.97 25.84
N ARG A 289 -17.48 2.06 24.53
CA ARG A 289 -16.45 2.34 23.51
C ARG A 289 -16.30 3.83 23.18
N CYS A 290 -17.02 4.72 23.88
CA CYS A 290 -17.01 6.16 23.60
C CYS A 290 -17.35 6.49 22.13
N CYS A 291 -18.30 5.76 21.53
CA CYS A 291 -18.75 6.03 20.17
C CYS A 291 -19.30 7.46 20.04
N ARG A 292 -19.25 8.03 18.84
CA ARG A 292 -19.65 9.43 18.60
C ARG A 292 -21.14 9.64 18.91
N LEU A 293 -21.50 10.83 19.39
CA LEU A 293 -22.88 11.21 19.72
C LEU A 293 -23.92 10.91 18.63
N PRO A 294 -23.65 11.14 17.32
CA PRO A 294 -24.62 10.80 16.27
C PRO A 294 -25.00 9.31 16.23
N VAL A 295 -24.08 8.42 16.62
CA VAL A 295 -24.31 6.97 16.71
C VAL A 295 -25.13 6.61 17.95
N LEU A 296 -24.98 7.37 19.04
CA LEU A 296 -25.75 7.17 20.29
C LEU A 296 -27.20 7.67 20.18
N SER A 297 -27.45 8.62 19.28
CA SER A 297 -28.78 9.15 18.97
C SER A 297 -29.46 8.43 17.80
N TRP A 298 -28.82 7.39 17.25
CA TRP A 298 -29.25 6.69 16.04
C TRP A 298 -30.31 5.62 16.33
#